data_AF-A0A7W1ES83-F1
#
_entry.id   AF-A0A7W1ES83-F1
#
_cell.length_a   1.000
_cell.length_b   1.000
_cell.length_c   1.000
_cell.angle_alpha   90.00
_cell.angle_beta   90.00
_cell.angle_gamma   90.00
#
_symmetry.space_group_name_H-M   'P 1'
#
loop_
_entity.id
_entity.type
_entity.pdbx_description
1 polymer ?
#
loop_
_entity_poly.entity_id
_entity_poly.type
_entity_poly.pdbx_seq_one_letter_code
_entity_poly.pdbx_strand_id
1 'polypeptide(L)'
;MTETRKKLAETQYFFGLTQKLFKAGFRDFEYNLNAFIGSARNVTFVMQKEFTNVPGFNEWWASNSTQKDESMKKFVALRNVSVKEKSIGHNTFTLKHDFGPDGLHVVGKKGPTSVVSDPIRFDTPIPEHAYVTIKDDYGERRVKAKLIHDFSVVETYDHGTKQIKFDGFITEANDYLGKLEKVVDECEDKFGIQK
;
A
#
# COMPACT_ATOMS: atom_id res chain seq x y z
N MET A 1 18.20 17.36 8.84
CA MET A 1 16.95 16.61 8.58
C MET A 1 15.83 17.25 9.39
N THR A 2 14.75 17.66 8.73
CA THR A 2 13.57 18.29 9.38
C THR A 2 12.81 17.27 10.24
N GLU A 3 11.93 17.73 11.13
CA GLU A 3 11.05 16.83 11.87
C GLU A 3 10.03 16.16 10.94
N THR A 4 9.61 16.85 9.89
CA THR A 4 8.77 16.33 8.82
C THR A 4 9.40 15.11 8.14
N ARG A 5 10.68 15.21 7.74
CA ARG A 5 11.41 14.12 7.09
C ARG A 5 11.60 12.94 8.04
N LYS A 6 11.89 13.19 9.32
CA LYS A 6 11.95 12.12 10.34
C LYS A 6 10.61 11.39 10.43
N LYS A 7 9.48 12.11 10.40
CA LYS A 7 8.15 11.49 10.47
C LYS A 7 7.80 10.70 9.20
N LEU A 8 8.23 11.18 8.04
CA LEU A 8 8.13 10.42 6.79
C LEU A 8 8.93 9.11 6.87
N ALA A 9 10.19 9.18 7.33
CA ALA A 9 11.04 8.00 7.49
C ALA A 9 10.47 6.97 8.47
N GLU A 10 9.90 7.43 9.59
CA GLU A 10 9.20 6.55 10.54
C GLU A 10 7.99 5.86 9.90
N THR A 11 7.22 6.62 9.10
CA THR A 11 6.06 6.07 8.37
C THR A 11 6.50 5.01 7.36
N GLN A 12 7.55 5.29 6.59
CA GLN A 12 8.15 4.34 5.64
C GLN A 12 8.66 3.08 6.36
N TYR A 13 9.26 3.23 7.54
CA TYR A 13 9.73 2.11 8.35
C TYR A 13 8.60 1.16 8.77
N PHE A 14 7.51 1.68 9.35
CA PHE A 14 6.38 0.84 9.75
C PHE A 14 5.70 0.15 8.57
N PHE A 15 5.63 0.83 7.42
CA PHE A 15 5.09 0.22 6.21
C PHE A 15 5.99 -0.91 5.69
N GLY A 16 7.31 -0.69 5.63
CA GLY A 16 8.27 -1.72 5.24
C GLY A 16 8.22 -2.95 6.15
N LEU A 17 8.06 -2.76 7.46
CA LEU A 17 7.85 -3.87 8.40
C LEU A 17 6.53 -4.60 8.14
N THR A 18 5.45 -3.87 7.90
CA THR A 18 4.14 -4.45 7.54
C THR A 18 4.28 -5.36 6.32
N GLN A 19 4.92 -4.88 5.25
CA GLN A 19 5.14 -5.65 4.03
C GLN A 19 5.99 -6.90 4.29
N LYS A 20 7.08 -6.76 5.05
CA LYS A 20 7.99 -7.87 5.38
C LYS A 20 7.30 -8.97 6.17
N LEU A 21 6.57 -8.60 7.22
CA LEU A 21 5.85 -9.54 8.09
C LEU A 21 4.70 -10.22 7.36
N PHE A 22 3.96 -9.45 6.56
CA PHE A 22 2.90 -9.98 5.71
C PHE A 22 3.44 -11.04 4.75
N LYS A 23 4.53 -10.74 4.03
CA LYS A 23 5.18 -11.70 3.11
C LYS A 23 5.67 -12.97 3.81
N ALA A 24 6.11 -12.83 5.06
CA ALA A 24 6.55 -13.95 5.88
C ALA A 24 5.39 -14.77 6.47
N GLY A 25 4.13 -14.35 6.28
CA GLY A 25 2.95 -15.05 6.80
C GLY A 25 2.68 -14.82 8.29
N PHE A 26 3.36 -13.86 8.92
CA PHE A 26 3.14 -13.55 10.33
C PHE A 26 1.90 -12.68 10.50
N ARG A 27 0.96 -13.10 11.36
CA ARG A 27 -0.27 -12.35 11.65
C ARG A 27 -0.02 -11.00 12.34
N ASP A 28 1.11 -10.87 13.03
CA ASP A 28 1.48 -9.66 13.78
C ASP A 28 1.81 -8.45 12.86
N PHE A 29 1.77 -8.63 11.54
CA PHE A 29 1.88 -7.53 10.58
C PHE A 29 0.81 -6.46 10.83
N GLU A 30 -0.36 -6.83 11.38
CA GLU A 30 -1.46 -5.90 11.68
C GLU A 30 -1.09 -4.85 12.75
N TYR A 31 -0.19 -5.18 13.68
CA TYR A 31 0.31 -4.21 14.67
C TYR A 31 1.10 -3.10 13.98
N ASN A 32 1.95 -3.49 13.02
CA ASN A 32 2.75 -2.56 12.23
C ASN A 32 1.89 -1.78 11.23
N LEU A 33 0.84 -2.41 10.70
CA LEU A 33 -0.18 -1.74 9.87
C LEU A 33 -0.82 -0.57 10.63
N ASN A 34 -1.27 -0.81 11.86
CA ASN A 34 -1.87 0.25 12.68
C ASN A 34 -0.86 1.33 13.04
N ALA A 35 0.40 0.97 13.33
CA ALA A 35 1.47 1.93 13.55
C ALA A 35 1.74 2.80 12.30
N PHE A 36 1.76 2.19 11.11
CA PHE A 36 1.87 2.89 9.83
C PHE A 36 0.71 3.88 9.62
N ILE A 37 -0.54 3.43 9.77
CA ILE A 37 -1.74 4.27 9.60
C ILE A 37 -1.72 5.44 10.59
N GLY A 38 -1.31 5.19 11.84
CA GLY A 38 -1.16 6.21 12.87
C GLY A 38 -0.06 7.22 12.53
N SER A 39 1.08 6.77 12.01
CA SER A 39 2.22 7.62 11.66
C SER A 39 2.00 8.44 10.39
N ALA A 40 1.39 7.85 9.36
CA ALA A 40 1.16 8.42 8.03
C ALA A 40 0.56 9.83 8.07
N ARG A 41 -0.53 10.02 8.83
CA ARG A 41 -1.18 11.33 8.92
C ARG A 41 -0.33 12.35 9.67
N ASN A 42 0.49 11.89 10.61
CA ASN A 42 1.32 12.80 11.40
C ASN A 42 2.40 13.48 10.54
N VAL A 43 2.76 12.94 9.38
CA VAL A 43 3.70 13.58 8.44
C VAL A 43 3.21 14.97 8.07
N THR A 44 1.99 15.09 7.53
CA THR A 44 1.46 16.40 7.11
C THR A 44 1.11 17.30 8.29
N PHE A 45 0.78 16.76 9.46
CA PHE A 45 0.57 17.56 10.67
C PHE A 45 1.89 18.15 11.21
N VAL A 46 2.95 17.35 11.27
CA VAL A 46 4.28 17.81 11.69
C VAL A 46 4.78 18.86 10.69
N MET A 47 4.61 18.62 9.39
CA MET A 47 4.94 19.59 8.34
C MET A 47 4.22 20.93 8.53
N GLN A 48 2.90 20.91 8.69
CA GLN A 48 2.15 22.14 8.93
C GLN A 48 2.66 22.88 10.16
N LYS A 49 2.93 22.15 11.26
CA LYS A 49 3.44 22.77 12.50
C LYS A 49 4.86 23.32 12.35
N GLU A 50 5.72 22.62 11.62
CA GLU A 50 7.12 22.99 11.43
C GLU A 50 7.26 24.23 10.54
N PHE A 51 6.42 24.36 9.50
CA PHE A 51 6.53 25.42 8.51
C PHE A 51 5.48 26.53 8.61
N THR A 52 4.51 26.46 9.54
CA THR A 52 3.40 27.46 9.65
C THR A 52 3.85 28.91 9.77
N ASN A 53 5.03 29.14 10.37
CA ASN A 53 5.60 30.48 10.56
C ASN A 53 6.53 30.92 9.42
N VAL A 54 6.74 30.09 8.40
CA VAL A 54 7.55 30.45 7.23
C VAL A 54 6.69 31.23 6.23
N PRO A 55 7.11 32.44 5.81
CA PRO A 55 6.34 33.23 4.84
C PRO A 55 6.03 32.46 3.56
N GLY A 56 4.78 32.53 3.10
CA GLY A 56 4.32 31.85 1.88
C GLY A 56 3.92 30.38 2.06
N PHE A 57 4.22 29.76 3.21
CA PHE A 57 3.87 28.36 3.46
C PHE A 57 2.36 28.14 3.52
N ASN A 58 1.63 28.98 4.26
CA ASN A 58 0.19 28.79 4.45
C ASN A 58 -0.58 28.92 3.13
N GLU A 59 -0.17 29.86 2.26
CA GLU A 59 -0.72 30.05 0.93
C GLU A 59 -0.40 28.87 0.01
N TRP A 60 0.84 28.37 0.04
CA TRP A 60 1.21 27.17 -0.71
C TRP A 60 0.47 25.93 -0.24
N TRP A 61 0.36 25.71 1.08
CA TRP A 61 -0.30 24.55 1.65
C TRP A 61 -1.80 24.56 1.33
N ALA A 62 -2.47 25.72 1.43
CA ALA A 62 -3.87 25.87 1.08
C ALA A 62 -4.17 25.65 -0.41
N SER A 63 -3.20 25.96 -1.30
CA SER A 63 -3.32 25.72 -2.74
C SER A 63 -2.84 24.33 -3.18
N ASN A 64 -2.23 23.56 -2.29
CA ASN A 64 -1.68 22.24 -2.60
C ASN A 64 -2.79 21.22 -2.92
N SER A 65 -2.67 20.54 -4.07
CA SER A 65 -3.67 19.58 -4.57
C SER A 65 -3.84 18.36 -3.67
N THR A 66 -2.86 18.06 -2.82
CA THR A 66 -2.88 16.94 -1.88
C THR A 66 -4.03 17.03 -0.88
N GLN A 67 -4.51 18.24 -0.55
CA GLN A 67 -5.69 18.40 0.30
C GLN A 67 -6.98 17.89 -0.36
N LYS A 68 -7.02 17.87 -1.70
CA LYS A 68 -8.18 17.44 -2.49
C LYS A 68 -8.05 16.00 -2.97
N ASP A 69 -6.88 15.39 -2.83
CA ASP A 69 -6.61 14.02 -3.27
C ASP A 69 -7.46 13.00 -2.49
N GLU A 70 -8.18 12.14 -3.24
CA GLU A 70 -9.09 11.16 -2.65
C GLU A 70 -8.36 10.06 -1.88
N SER A 71 -7.15 9.66 -2.29
CA SER A 71 -6.36 8.69 -1.52
C SER A 71 -5.96 9.27 -0.16
N MET A 72 -5.60 10.55 -0.11
CA MET A 72 -5.29 11.24 1.15
C MET A 72 -6.49 11.27 2.09
N LYS A 73 -7.69 11.58 1.57
CA LYS A 73 -8.94 11.56 2.35
C LYS A 73 -9.26 10.16 2.86
N LYS A 74 -9.04 9.13 2.04
CA LYS A 74 -9.28 7.73 2.39
C LYS A 74 -8.38 7.27 3.55
N PHE A 75 -7.08 7.58 3.49
CA PHE A 75 -6.15 7.30 4.59
C PHE A 75 -6.46 8.10 5.86
N VAL A 76 -6.92 9.35 5.71
CA VAL A 76 -7.41 10.18 6.83
C VAL A 76 -8.59 9.52 7.54
N ALA A 77 -9.56 9.00 6.78
CA ALA A 77 -10.72 8.33 7.33
C ALA A 77 -10.31 7.01 8.00
N LEU A 78 -9.43 6.22 7.37
CA LEU A 78 -8.93 4.96 7.93
C LEU A 78 -8.22 5.18 9.26
N ARG A 79 -7.39 6.23 9.35
CA ARG A 79 -6.72 6.61 10.61
C ARG A 79 -7.72 6.97 11.70
N ASN A 80 -8.80 7.66 11.37
CA ASN A 80 -9.81 8.02 12.37
C ASN A 80 -10.42 6.78 13.00
N VAL A 81 -10.73 5.76 12.20
CA VAL A 81 -11.19 4.46 12.69
C VAL A 81 -10.11 3.81 13.57
N SER A 82 -8.88 3.70 13.05
CA SER A 82 -7.73 3.08 13.75
C SER A 82 -7.48 3.66 15.13
N VAL A 83 -7.59 4.99 15.27
CA VAL A 83 -7.25 5.71 16.50
C VAL A 83 -8.42 5.86 17.47
N LYS A 84 -9.65 6.02 16.95
CA LYS A 84 -10.81 6.38 17.79
C LYS A 84 -11.77 5.23 18.06
N GLU A 85 -11.80 4.24 17.19
CA GLU A 85 -12.84 3.21 17.22
C GLU A 85 -12.25 1.83 17.52
N LYS A 86 -11.28 1.38 16.72
CA LYS A 86 -10.70 0.04 16.84
C LYS A 86 -9.42 -0.11 16.02
N SER A 87 -8.64 -1.15 16.29
CA SER A 87 -7.55 -1.56 15.41
C SER A 87 -8.05 -2.02 14.05
N ILE A 88 -7.28 -1.69 13.01
CA ILE A 88 -7.51 -2.08 11.62
C ILE A 88 -6.94 -3.47 11.39
N GLY A 89 -7.73 -4.35 10.79
CA GLY A 89 -7.30 -5.68 10.36
C GLY A 89 -7.41 -5.85 8.85
N HIS A 90 -6.84 -6.94 8.34
CA HIS A 90 -7.10 -7.37 6.98
C HIS A 90 -8.44 -8.11 6.86
N ASN A 91 -9.02 -8.12 5.66
CA ASN A 91 -10.21 -8.91 5.36
C ASN A 91 -9.87 -10.10 4.46
N THR A 92 -9.40 -9.84 3.25
CA THR A 92 -9.12 -10.87 2.25
C THR A 92 -7.69 -10.76 1.77
N PHE A 93 -6.98 -11.88 1.75
CA PHE A 93 -5.68 -11.97 1.10
C PHE A 93 -5.85 -12.21 -0.39
N THR A 94 -5.10 -11.46 -1.20
CA THR A 94 -5.11 -11.61 -2.64
C THR A 94 -3.72 -12.03 -3.11
N LEU A 95 -3.68 -13.08 -3.91
CA LEU A 95 -2.46 -13.57 -4.55
C LEU A 95 -2.69 -13.65 -6.05
N LYS A 96 -1.87 -12.95 -6.82
CA LYS A 96 -1.96 -12.85 -8.28
C LYS A 96 -0.68 -13.34 -8.92
N HIS A 97 -0.80 -13.98 -10.07
CA HIS A 97 0.32 -14.25 -10.96
C HIS A 97 0.46 -13.09 -11.94
N ASP A 98 1.64 -12.48 -11.96
CA ASP A 98 2.03 -11.47 -12.91
C ASP A 98 2.85 -12.11 -14.03
N PHE A 99 2.27 -12.12 -15.23
CA PHE A 99 2.87 -12.64 -16.45
C PHE A 99 3.53 -11.53 -17.28
N GLY A 100 3.64 -10.31 -16.74
CA GLY A 100 4.16 -9.16 -17.46
C GLY A 100 3.16 -8.57 -18.47
N PRO A 101 3.61 -7.58 -19.26
CA PRO A 101 2.74 -6.81 -20.15
C PRO A 101 2.13 -7.64 -21.28
N ASP A 102 2.85 -8.67 -21.74
CA ASP A 102 2.37 -9.58 -22.79
C ASP A 102 1.30 -10.55 -22.27
N GLY A 103 1.23 -10.74 -20.94
CA GLY A 103 0.26 -11.61 -20.30
C GLY A 103 0.49 -13.10 -20.59
N LEU A 104 -0.54 -13.90 -20.30
CA LEU A 104 -0.53 -15.34 -20.54
C LEU A 104 -1.31 -15.68 -21.81
N HIS A 105 -0.61 -16.13 -22.85
CA HIS A 105 -1.24 -16.63 -24.06
C HIS A 105 -1.44 -18.14 -24.02
N VAL A 106 -2.69 -18.58 -24.16
CA VAL A 106 -3.09 -19.98 -24.15
C VAL A 106 -3.92 -20.26 -25.40
N VAL A 107 -3.61 -21.33 -26.14
CA VAL A 107 -4.28 -21.65 -27.42
C VAL A 107 -4.97 -23.02 -27.33
N GLY A 108 -6.30 -23.03 -27.48
CA GLY A 108 -7.09 -24.27 -27.45
C GLY A 108 -8.02 -24.40 -28.65
N LYS A 109 -7.74 -25.35 -29.54
CA LYS A 109 -8.60 -25.74 -30.68
C LYS A 109 -8.90 -27.24 -30.70
N LYS A 110 -8.09 -28.11 -30.09
CA LYS A 110 -8.21 -29.58 -30.27
C LYS A 110 -8.14 -30.45 -29.00
N GLY A 111 -8.17 -29.89 -27.79
CA GLY A 111 -8.13 -30.69 -26.55
C GLY A 111 -8.44 -29.90 -25.28
N PRO A 112 -8.42 -30.56 -24.10
CA PRO A 112 -8.62 -29.89 -22.81
C PRO A 112 -7.46 -28.92 -22.56
N THR A 113 -7.76 -27.63 -22.61
CA THR A 113 -6.83 -26.57 -22.25
C THR A 113 -6.84 -26.38 -20.75
N SER A 114 -5.66 -26.36 -20.10
CA SER A 114 -5.57 -26.15 -18.66
C SER A 114 -4.40 -25.26 -18.26
N VAL A 115 -4.62 -24.46 -17.22
CA VAL A 115 -3.63 -23.60 -16.59
C VAL A 115 -3.69 -23.88 -15.10
N VAL A 116 -2.61 -24.43 -14.54
CA VAL A 116 -2.56 -24.86 -13.14
C VAL A 116 -1.32 -24.27 -12.49
N SER A 117 -1.51 -23.47 -11.45
CA SER A 117 -0.42 -23.00 -10.59
C SER A 117 0.08 -24.16 -9.72
N ASP A 118 1.39 -24.22 -9.51
CA ASP A 118 1.95 -25.02 -8.42
C ASP A 118 1.28 -24.63 -7.08
N PRO A 119 1.12 -25.58 -6.14
CA PRO A 119 0.58 -25.28 -4.81
C PRO A 119 1.41 -24.23 -4.08
N ILE A 120 0.74 -23.22 -3.52
CA ILE A 120 1.37 -22.18 -2.71
C ILE A 120 0.98 -22.40 -1.25
N ARG A 121 1.98 -22.58 -0.39
CA ARG A 121 1.76 -22.83 1.03
C ARG A 121 1.90 -21.54 1.84
N PHE A 122 1.04 -21.39 2.85
CA PHE A 122 0.99 -20.23 3.74
C PHE A 122 1.65 -20.49 5.10
N ASP A 123 2.15 -21.71 5.35
CA ASP A 123 2.97 -22.05 6.51
C ASP A 123 4.46 -21.74 6.30
N THR A 124 4.81 -21.23 5.12
CA THR A 124 6.13 -20.73 4.75
C THR A 124 6.00 -19.32 4.16
N PRO A 125 7.06 -18.50 4.17
CA PRO A 125 7.06 -17.22 3.48
C PRO A 125 6.63 -17.37 2.01
N ILE A 126 5.77 -16.45 1.56
CA ILE A 126 5.23 -16.48 0.20
C ILE A 126 6.41 -16.31 -0.78
N PRO A 127 6.62 -17.26 -1.73
CA PRO A 127 7.72 -17.16 -2.67
C PRO A 127 7.53 -15.96 -3.58
N GLU A 128 8.64 -15.43 -4.12
CA GLU A 128 8.56 -14.31 -5.06
C GLU A 128 7.99 -14.72 -6.43
N HIS A 129 8.12 -15.99 -6.78
CA HIS A 129 7.67 -16.55 -8.04
C HIS A 129 6.98 -17.89 -7.81
N ALA A 130 6.02 -18.22 -8.66
CA ALA A 130 5.43 -19.55 -8.77
C ALA A 130 5.56 -20.06 -10.21
N TYR A 131 5.54 -21.38 -10.37
CA TYR A 131 5.43 -22.00 -11.67
C TYR A 131 3.97 -22.26 -12.01
N VAL A 132 3.61 -21.95 -13.24
CA VAL A 132 2.29 -22.22 -13.81
C VAL A 132 2.48 -23.21 -14.95
N THR A 133 1.83 -24.36 -14.84
CA THR A 133 1.81 -25.40 -15.87
C THR A 133 0.66 -25.11 -16.83
N ILE A 134 0.98 -25.03 -18.12
CA ILE A 134 0.04 -24.76 -19.20
C ILE A 134 0.01 -26.01 -20.07
N LYS A 135 -1.18 -26.54 -20.31
CA LYS A 135 -1.43 -27.58 -21.32
C LYS A 135 -2.34 -26.98 -22.36
N ASP A 136 -1.80 -26.78 -23.57
CA ASP A 136 -2.47 -26.16 -24.69
C ASP A 136 -2.18 -26.94 -25.99
N ASP A 137 -2.64 -26.46 -27.15
CA ASP A 137 -2.45 -27.12 -28.43
C ASP A 137 -0.97 -27.29 -28.84
N TYR A 138 -0.04 -26.53 -28.23
CA TYR A 138 1.40 -26.65 -28.45
C TYR A 138 2.08 -27.64 -27.50
N GLY A 139 1.33 -28.30 -26.63
CA GLY A 139 1.83 -29.26 -25.65
C GLY A 139 1.84 -28.71 -24.22
N GLU A 140 2.70 -29.29 -23.39
CA GLU A 140 2.85 -28.90 -21.98
C GLU A 140 4.09 -28.03 -21.79
N ARG A 141 3.93 -26.86 -21.16
CA ARG A 141 5.03 -25.96 -20.79
C ARG A 141 4.84 -25.39 -19.39
N ARG A 142 5.94 -25.05 -18.74
CA ARG A 142 5.94 -24.38 -17.42
C ARG A 142 6.46 -22.97 -17.56
N VAL A 143 5.69 -22.02 -17.05
CA VAL A 143 6.04 -20.60 -17.04
C VAL A 143 6.31 -20.17 -15.62
N LYS A 144 7.44 -19.51 -15.39
CA LYS A 144 7.75 -18.88 -14.11
C LYS A 144 7.08 -17.51 -14.09
N ALA A 145 6.14 -17.30 -13.18
CA ALA A 145 5.41 -16.05 -13.03
C ALA A 145 5.74 -15.40 -11.68
N LYS A 146 5.81 -14.08 -11.65
CA LYS A 146 6.02 -13.33 -10.41
C LYS A 146 4.72 -13.37 -9.60
N LEU A 147 4.83 -13.51 -8.29
CA LEU A 147 3.67 -13.43 -7.40
C LEU A 147 3.51 -12.00 -6.88
N ILE A 148 2.29 -11.47 -7.01
CA ILE A 148 1.86 -10.24 -6.37
C ILE A 148 0.95 -10.62 -5.22
N HIS A 149 1.35 -10.26 -4.00
CA HIS A 149 0.59 -10.51 -2.78
C HIS A 149 0.11 -9.17 -2.20
N ASP A 150 -1.17 -9.10 -1.86
CA ASP A 150 -1.80 -7.93 -1.26
C ASP A 150 -2.93 -8.38 -0.31
N PHE A 151 -3.54 -7.43 0.39
CA PHE A 151 -4.71 -7.68 1.23
C PHE A 151 -5.71 -6.53 1.15
N SER A 152 -6.98 -6.86 1.37
CA SER A 152 -8.03 -5.86 1.48
C SER A 152 -8.22 -5.40 2.91
N VAL A 153 -8.67 -4.15 3.06
CA VAL A 153 -9.11 -3.56 4.32
C VAL A 153 -10.48 -2.95 4.08
N VAL A 154 -11.49 -3.39 4.82
CA VAL A 154 -12.86 -2.88 4.71
C VAL A 154 -13.34 -2.47 6.08
N GLU A 155 -13.64 -1.18 6.22
CA GLU A 155 -14.06 -0.61 7.49
C GLU A 155 -15.32 0.22 7.34
N THR A 156 -16.29 -0.06 8.20
CA THR A 156 -17.53 0.70 8.30
C THR A 156 -17.47 1.58 9.54
N TYR A 157 -17.79 2.86 9.40
CA TYR A 157 -17.69 3.87 10.45
C TYR A 157 -18.93 4.78 10.43
N ASP A 158 -19.02 5.71 11.38
CA ASP A 158 -20.13 6.66 11.49
C ASP A 158 -21.48 5.94 11.66
N HIS A 159 -21.57 5.09 12.69
CA HIS A 159 -22.74 4.26 12.99
C HIS A 159 -23.20 3.35 11.84
N GLY A 160 -22.27 2.90 11.00
CA GLY A 160 -22.59 2.00 9.90
C GLY A 160 -22.93 2.71 8.58
N THR A 161 -22.89 4.04 8.53
CA THR A 161 -23.36 4.81 7.37
C THR A 161 -22.29 5.05 6.30
N LYS A 162 -21.01 4.93 6.66
CA LYS A 162 -19.88 5.15 5.75
C LYS A 162 -18.96 3.94 5.72
N GLN A 163 -18.35 3.69 4.57
CA GLN A 163 -17.41 2.60 4.36
C GLN A 163 -16.13 3.08 3.70
N ILE A 164 -15.01 2.52 4.14
CA ILE A 164 -13.69 2.67 3.53
C ILE A 164 -13.27 1.28 3.05
N LYS A 165 -12.84 1.16 1.80
CA LYS A 165 -12.46 -0.11 1.20
C LYS A 165 -11.15 0.02 0.43
N PHE A 166 -10.13 -0.68 0.86
CA PHE A 166 -8.88 -0.90 0.11
C PHE A 166 -8.94 -2.30 -0.48
N ASP A 167 -8.80 -2.41 -1.80
CA ASP A 167 -8.82 -3.71 -2.50
C ASP A 167 -7.41 -4.31 -2.61
N GLY A 168 -6.39 -3.44 -2.61
CA GLY A 168 -4.98 -3.81 -2.47
C GLY A 168 -4.29 -2.79 -1.58
N PHE A 169 -4.34 -3.02 -0.27
CA PHE A 169 -3.83 -2.08 0.72
C PHE A 169 -2.36 -1.75 0.50
N ILE A 170 -1.51 -2.74 0.22
CA ILE A 170 -0.07 -2.52 -0.02
C ILE A 170 0.11 -1.63 -1.25
N THR A 171 -0.62 -1.91 -2.34
CA THR A 171 -0.53 -1.12 -3.57
C THR A 171 -0.96 0.32 -3.32
N GLU A 172 -2.12 0.52 -2.69
CA GLU A 172 -2.67 1.84 -2.40
C GLU A 172 -1.83 2.62 -1.37
N ALA A 173 -1.22 1.93 -0.40
CA ALA A 173 -0.33 2.54 0.58
C ALA A 173 1.01 2.99 -0.02
N ASN A 174 1.54 2.27 -1.02
CA ASN A 174 2.72 2.72 -1.77
C ASN A 174 2.43 4.01 -2.54
N ASP A 175 1.30 4.09 -3.26
CA ASP A 175 0.88 5.30 -3.97
C ASP A 175 0.74 6.48 -2.99
N TYR A 176 0.08 6.25 -1.86
CA TYR A 176 -0.07 7.25 -0.80
C TYR A 176 1.28 7.72 -0.24
N LEU A 177 2.22 6.80 0.04
CA LEU A 177 3.56 7.14 0.51
C LEU A 177 4.34 7.96 -0.52
N GLY A 178 4.26 7.62 -1.81
CA GLY A 178 4.90 8.39 -2.88
C GLY A 178 4.34 9.82 -2.97
N LYS A 179 3.04 10.00 -2.75
CA LYS A 179 2.43 11.34 -2.66
C LYS A 179 2.90 12.10 -1.43
N LEU A 180 2.99 11.45 -0.27
CA LEU A 180 3.54 12.07 0.93
C LEU A 180 4.99 12.52 0.72
N GLU A 181 5.82 11.64 0.15
CA GLU A 181 7.22 11.94 -0.13
C GLU A 181 7.36 13.15 -1.05
N LYS A 182 6.63 13.16 -2.18
CA LYS A 182 6.61 14.29 -3.10
C LYS A 182 6.22 15.61 -2.42
N VAL A 183 5.21 15.58 -1.55
CA VAL A 183 4.74 16.78 -0.84
C VAL A 183 5.77 17.27 0.18
N VAL A 184 6.44 16.35 0.87
CA VAL A 184 7.53 16.70 1.78
C VAL A 184 8.71 17.27 1.02
N ASP A 185 9.11 16.67 -0.10
CA ASP A 185 10.16 17.19 -0.98
C ASP A 185 9.84 18.60 -1.46
N GLU A 186 8.66 18.81 -2.03
CA GLU A 186 8.21 20.14 -2.49
C GLU A 186 8.18 21.18 -1.36
N CYS A 187 7.81 20.76 -0.14
CA CYS A 187 7.81 21.64 1.03
C CYS A 187 9.23 22.03 1.44
N GLU A 188 10.13 21.05 1.53
CA GLU A 188 11.53 21.28 1.93
C GLU A 188 12.30 22.08 0.87
N ASP A 189 12.05 21.85 -0.42
CA ASP A 189 12.69 22.61 -1.49
C ASP A 189 12.30 24.10 -1.46
N LYS A 190 11.05 24.40 -1.08
CA LYS A 190 10.54 25.78 -1.04
C LYS A 190 10.79 26.51 0.27
N PHE A 191 10.71 25.79 1.38
CA PHE A 191 10.65 26.38 2.72
C PHE A 191 11.71 25.81 3.67
N GLY A 192 12.43 24.77 3.27
CA GLY A 192 13.53 24.18 4.01
C GLY A 192 14.72 25.13 4.03
N ILE A 193 14.77 25.99 5.05
CA ILE A 193 15.98 26.76 5.35
C ILE A 193 17.01 25.75 5.87
N GLN A 194 18.16 25.63 5.18
CA GLN A 194 19.34 24.97 5.75
C GLN A 194 19.68 25.69 7.06
N LYS A 195 19.40 25.03 8.19
CA LYS A 195 19.91 25.45 9.50
C LYS A 195 21.42 25.31 9.55
#